data_AF-A0AAU1H325-F1
#
_entry.id   AF-A0AAU1H325-F1
#
_cell.length_a   1.000
_cell.length_b   1.000
_cell.length_c   1.000
_cell.angle_alpha   90.00
_cell.angle_beta   90.00
_cell.angle_gamma   90.00
#
_symmetry.space_group_name_H-M   'P 1'
#
loop_
_entity.id
_entity.type
_entity.pdbx_description
1 polymer ?
#
loop_
_entity_poly.entity_id
_entity_poly.type
_entity_poly.pdbx_seq_one_letter_code
_entity_poly.pdbx_strand_id
1 'polypeptide(L)'
;MVYEEDRAQQMRDDLEAAIGDYMVAVAGRLLDEDLPVSSISSYGAYDDPGQDAFGADVEGSVEFTRAFRRKVFGEGRDAGLLWCGVSGWCFFCIPEGAGRTLMESARWMGGGLTPEPGRVAAFLSEIQLDSAFSGSDERPFYRAPHTDPKGLLQRLAVFDADRGSAESWGYDGRLAALRADACHRRAVSALTAEKQEIVEVALRNGELQALMRILEYVEGAAPRDDAREMARKLCSDLRLRAGSGLKGLDEHREALTYAKEQR
;
A
#
# COMPACT_ATOMS: atom_id res chain seq x y z
N MET A 1 6.20 -6.46 -39.10
CA MET A 1 7.29 -6.58 -38.12
C MET A 1 7.29 -5.36 -37.20
N VAL A 2 7.85 -4.20 -37.57
CA VAL A 2 7.87 -2.99 -36.69
C VAL A 2 6.48 -2.60 -36.16
N TYR A 3 5.46 -2.55 -37.03
CA TYR A 3 4.09 -2.19 -36.63
C TYR A 3 3.39 -3.17 -35.67
N GLU A 4 3.79 -4.45 -35.68
CA GLU A 4 3.21 -5.47 -34.80
C GLU A 4 3.89 -5.47 -33.43
N GLU A 5 5.20 -5.25 -33.39
CA GLU A 5 5.97 -5.03 -32.16
C GLU A 5 5.52 -3.76 -31.45
N ASP A 6 5.31 -2.65 -32.17
CA ASP A 6 4.80 -1.39 -31.61
C ASP A 6 3.41 -1.57 -30.96
N ARG A 7 2.54 -2.35 -31.61
CA ARG A 7 1.20 -2.67 -31.08
C ARG A 7 1.23 -3.59 -29.87
N ALA A 8 2.14 -4.57 -29.88
CA ALA A 8 2.33 -5.46 -28.74
C ALA A 8 2.86 -4.67 -27.55
N GLN A 9 3.87 -3.81 -27.75
CA GLN A 9 4.41 -2.96 -26.70
C GLN A 9 3.34 -2.01 -26.12
N GLN A 10 2.57 -1.33 -26.98
CA GLN A 10 1.47 -0.49 -26.50
C GLN A 10 0.46 -1.27 -25.65
N MET A 11 0.12 -2.50 -26.03
CA MET A 11 -0.79 -3.34 -25.22
C MET A 11 -0.18 -3.70 -23.86
N ARG A 12 1.14 -3.96 -23.79
CA ARG A 12 1.83 -4.22 -22.53
C ARG A 12 1.80 -2.99 -21.62
N ASP A 13 2.10 -1.82 -22.18
CA ASP A 13 2.10 -0.54 -21.45
C ASP A 13 0.68 -0.20 -20.96
N ASP A 14 -0.35 -0.39 -21.80
CA ASP A 14 -1.75 -0.18 -21.45
C ASP A 14 -2.20 -1.13 -20.31
N LEU A 15 -1.77 -2.40 -20.38
CA LEU A 15 -2.05 -3.38 -19.32
C LEU A 15 -1.32 -3.03 -18.03
N GLU A 16 -0.05 -2.66 -18.10
CA GLU A 16 0.73 -2.26 -16.91
C GLU A 16 0.07 -1.08 -16.19
N ALA A 17 -0.32 -0.05 -16.94
CA ALA A 17 -1.03 1.10 -16.40
C ALA A 17 -2.37 0.69 -15.77
N ALA A 18 -3.21 -0.10 -16.48
CA ALA A 18 -4.51 -0.52 -15.97
C ALA A 18 -4.40 -1.45 -14.74
N ILE A 19 -3.34 -2.27 -14.65
CA ILE A 19 -3.04 -3.07 -13.46
C ILE A 19 -2.61 -2.17 -12.32
N GLY A 20 -1.71 -1.21 -12.56
CA GLY A 20 -1.29 -0.23 -11.56
C GLY A 20 -2.49 0.52 -10.97
N ASP A 21 -3.44 0.91 -11.80
CA ASP A 21 -4.69 1.56 -11.41
C ASP A 21 -5.56 0.68 -10.51
N TYR A 22 -5.70 -0.59 -10.88
CA TYR A 22 -6.40 -1.56 -10.04
C TYR A 22 -5.66 -1.80 -8.70
N MET A 23 -4.32 -1.87 -8.70
CA MET A 23 -3.53 -1.99 -7.48
C MET A 23 -3.70 -0.75 -6.58
N VAL A 24 -3.77 0.46 -7.16
CA VAL A 24 -4.07 1.69 -6.43
C VAL A 24 -5.46 1.63 -5.80
N ALA A 25 -6.48 1.17 -6.53
CA ALA A 25 -7.84 1.04 -6.01
C ALA A 25 -7.90 0.07 -4.82
N VAL A 26 -7.20 -1.07 -4.92
CA VAL A 26 -7.07 -2.03 -3.82
C VAL A 26 -6.28 -1.43 -2.65
N ALA A 27 -5.12 -0.80 -2.91
CA ALA A 27 -4.32 -0.15 -1.89
C ALA A 27 -5.09 0.94 -1.14
N GLY A 28 -5.87 1.76 -1.85
CA GLY A 28 -6.73 2.79 -1.26
C GLY A 28 -7.74 2.18 -0.29
N ARG A 29 -8.40 1.09 -0.71
CA ARG A 29 -9.33 0.38 0.18
C ARG A 29 -8.66 -0.22 1.40
N LEU A 30 -7.46 -0.80 1.25
CA LEU A 30 -6.67 -1.32 2.36
C LEU A 30 -6.25 -0.20 3.33
N LEU A 31 -5.86 0.96 2.80
CA LEU A 31 -5.48 2.12 3.61
C LEU A 31 -6.67 2.68 4.41
N ASP A 32 -7.89 2.65 3.85
CA ASP A 32 -9.14 2.99 4.54
C ASP A 32 -9.49 2.04 5.69
N GLU A 33 -9.04 0.79 5.62
CA GLU A 33 -9.17 -0.22 6.69
C GLU A 33 -7.97 -0.20 7.65
N ASP A 34 -7.23 0.91 7.69
CA ASP A 34 -6.06 1.14 8.53
C ASP A 34 -4.86 0.20 8.28
N LEU A 35 -4.81 -0.45 7.13
CA LEU A 35 -3.70 -1.33 6.76
C LEU A 35 -2.54 -0.51 6.16
N PRO A 36 -1.28 -0.78 6.55
CA PRO A 36 -0.14 0.05 6.16
C PRO A 36 0.51 -0.47 4.87
N VAL A 37 -0.08 -0.11 3.73
CA VAL A 37 0.48 -0.35 2.40
C VAL A 37 1.78 0.46 2.21
N SER A 38 2.83 -0.20 1.72
CA SER A 38 4.13 0.42 1.43
C SER A 38 4.34 0.74 -0.03
N SER A 39 3.92 -0.15 -0.92
CA SER A 39 4.17 -0.04 -2.37
C SER A 39 3.21 -0.94 -3.12
N ILE A 40 3.10 -0.69 -4.41
CA ILE A 40 2.44 -1.58 -5.38
C ILE A 40 3.43 -1.90 -6.50
N SER A 41 3.14 -2.95 -7.25
CA SER A 41 3.83 -3.26 -8.50
C SER A 41 2.81 -3.65 -9.58
N SER A 42 3.18 -3.43 -10.83
CA SER A 42 2.40 -3.80 -12.01
C SER A 42 3.35 -4.33 -13.08
N TYR A 43 2.93 -5.39 -13.76
CA TYR A 43 3.69 -6.01 -14.83
C TYR A 43 2.75 -6.34 -15.99
N GLY A 44 2.88 -5.62 -17.10
CA GLY A 44 1.99 -5.74 -18.26
C GLY A 44 2.45 -6.69 -19.37
N ALA A 45 3.68 -7.22 -19.29
CA ALA A 45 4.23 -8.08 -20.35
C ALA A 45 3.65 -9.49 -20.31
N TYR A 46 2.44 -9.63 -20.85
CA TYR A 46 1.67 -10.86 -20.89
C TYR A 46 2.30 -11.99 -21.70
N ASP A 47 3.43 -11.79 -22.38
CA ASP A 47 4.08 -12.73 -23.30
C ASP A 47 5.59 -12.87 -23.04
N ASP A 48 6.05 -12.50 -21.84
CA ASP A 48 7.46 -12.59 -21.45
C ASP A 48 7.89 -14.06 -21.23
N PRO A 49 8.81 -14.61 -22.04
CA PRO A 49 9.29 -15.98 -21.90
C PRO A 49 10.22 -16.18 -20.67
N GLY A 50 10.66 -15.10 -20.02
CA GLY A 50 11.50 -15.13 -18.83
C GLY A 50 10.74 -15.34 -17.51
N GLN A 51 9.41 -15.26 -17.53
CA GLN A 51 8.59 -15.46 -16.33
C GLN A 51 8.54 -16.94 -15.91
N ASP A 52 8.41 -17.15 -14.60
CA ASP A 52 8.21 -18.48 -14.05
C ASP A 52 6.78 -18.99 -14.31
N ALA A 53 6.51 -20.26 -14.00
CA ALA A 53 5.20 -20.86 -14.19
C ALA A 53 4.09 -20.23 -13.32
N PHE A 54 4.45 -19.48 -12.28
CA PHE A 54 3.49 -18.76 -11.46
C PHE A 54 3.00 -17.54 -12.22
N GLY A 55 3.95 -16.74 -12.70
CA GLY A 55 3.73 -15.48 -13.37
C GLY A 55 3.77 -15.52 -14.87
N ALA A 56 3.45 -16.63 -15.54
CA ALA A 56 3.47 -16.77 -17.00
C ALA A 56 2.44 -15.87 -17.75
N ASP A 57 2.18 -14.66 -17.27
CA ASP A 57 1.23 -13.67 -17.77
C ASP A 57 1.45 -12.32 -17.06
N VAL A 58 0.45 -11.45 -17.06
CA VAL A 58 0.47 -10.19 -16.30
C VAL A 58 0.28 -10.37 -14.80
N GLU A 59 0.88 -9.47 -14.01
CA GLU A 59 0.86 -9.52 -12.54
C GLU A 59 0.76 -8.13 -11.92
N GLY A 60 0.34 -8.08 -10.66
CA GLY A 60 0.48 -6.90 -9.81
C GLY A 60 0.49 -7.29 -8.35
N SER A 61 1.20 -6.54 -7.52
CA SER A 61 1.28 -6.82 -6.08
C SER A 61 0.98 -5.60 -5.22
N VAL A 62 0.54 -5.86 -3.99
CA VAL A 62 0.42 -4.88 -2.92
C VAL A 62 1.28 -5.34 -1.75
N GLU A 63 2.25 -4.51 -1.41
CA GLU A 63 3.22 -4.77 -0.35
C GLU A 63 2.88 -3.97 0.91
N PHE A 64 3.23 -4.54 2.06
CA PHE A 64 3.02 -3.90 3.36
C PHE A 64 4.32 -3.46 4.00
N THR A 65 4.23 -2.46 4.88
CA THR A 65 5.38 -2.02 5.67
C THR A 65 6.01 -3.19 6.43
N ARG A 66 7.35 -3.21 6.51
CA ARG A 66 8.09 -4.25 7.23
C ARG A 66 7.64 -4.42 8.68
N ALA A 67 7.31 -3.31 9.35
CA ALA A 67 6.82 -3.31 10.73
C ALA A 67 5.49 -4.08 10.87
N PHE A 68 4.56 -3.88 9.93
CA PHE A 68 3.29 -4.62 9.91
C PHE A 68 3.50 -6.10 9.64
N ARG A 69 4.27 -6.45 8.60
CA ARG A 69 4.55 -7.85 8.25
C ARG A 69 5.13 -8.62 9.43
N ARG A 70 6.11 -8.02 10.14
CA ARG A 70 6.70 -8.59 11.35
C ARG A 70 5.69 -8.78 12.48
N LYS A 71 4.85 -7.77 12.71
CA LYS A 71 3.86 -7.79 13.79
C LYS A 71 2.80 -8.87 13.56
N VAL A 72 2.33 -9.03 12.33
CA VAL A 72 1.20 -9.89 11.99
C VAL A 72 1.65 -11.30 11.62
N PHE A 73 2.72 -11.44 10.83
CA PHE A 73 3.14 -12.72 10.25
C PHE A 73 4.44 -13.28 10.86
N GLY A 74 5.11 -12.51 11.72
CA GLY A 74 6.35 -12.89 12.40
C GLY A 74 7.63 -12.36 11.72
N GLU A 75 8.73 -12.45 12.44
CA GLU A 75 10.06 -12.06 11.95
C GLU A 75 10.58 -13.01 10.86
N GLY A 76 11.39 -12.46 9.94
CA GLY A 76 12.02 -13.23 8.87
C GLY A 76 11.05 -13.85 7.88
N ARG A 77 9.91 -13.21 7.63
CA ARG A 77 8.93 -13.63 6.61
C ARG A 77 8.64 -12.50 5.64
N ASP A 78 8.59 -12.87 4.37
CA ASP A 78 8.01 -12.06 3.33
C ASP A 78 6.53 -12.40 3.18
N ALA A 79 5.67 -11.38 3.07
CA ALA A 79 4.24 -11.56 2.98
C ALA A 79 3.60 -10.38 2.23
N GLY A 80 2.68 -10.69 1.32
CA GLY A 80 2.06 -9.71 0.46
C GLY A 80 0.82 -10.25 -0.23
N LEU A 81 0.12 -9.37 -0.93
CA LEU A 81 -0.96 -9.74 -1.83
C LEU A 81 -0.43 -9.69 -3.26
N LEU A 82 -0.74 -10.74 -4.03
CA LEU A 82 -0.33 -10.87 -5.41
C LEU A 82 -1.54 -11.22 -6.26
N TRP A 83 -1.70 -10.49 -7.34
CA TRP A 83 -2.70 -10.68 -8.36
C TRP A 83 -2.03 -11.17 -9.64
N CYS A 84 -2.59 -12.18 -10.28
CA CYS A 84 -2.17 -12.57 -11.63
C CYS A 84 -3.35 -12.65 -12.61
N GLY A 85 -3.09 -12.34 -13.88
CA GLY A 85 -4.08 -12.27 -14.97
C GLY A 85 -4.75 -13.59 -15.34
N VAL A 86 -4.40 -14.69 -14.68
CA VAL A 86 -4.94 -16.05 -14.87
C VAL A 86 -5.87 -16.45 -13.73
N SER A 87 -5.46 -16.16 -12.49
CA SER A 87 -6.04 -16.76 -11.27
C SER A 87 -6.57 -15.73 -10.27
N GLY A 88 -6.40 -14.44 -10.52
CA GLY A 88 -6.82 -13.40 -9.60
C GLY A 88 -5.89 -13.31 -8.39
N TRP A 89 -6.47 -13.05 -7.21
CA TRP A 89 -5.72 -12.74 -5.99
C TRP A 89 -5.32 -13.97 -5.19
N CYS A 90 -4.09 -13.93 -4.70
CA CYS A 90 -3.60 -14.77 -3.62
C CYS A 90 -2.84 -13.93 -2.59
N PHE A 91 -2.69 -14.52 -1.42
CA PHE A 91 -1.73 -14.08 -0.41
C PHE A 91 -0.60 -15.08 -0.34
N PHE A 92 0.62 -14.58 -0.17
CA PHE A 92 1.78 -15.41 0.10
C PHE A 92 2.37 -15.05 1.45
N CYS A 93 2.94 -16.04 2.14
CA CYS A 93 3.76 -15.82 3.32
C CYS A 93 4.91 -16.84 3.33
N ILE A 94 6.11 -16.36 2.99
CA ILE A 94 7.28 -17.20 2.77
C ILE A 94 8.33 -16.85 3.82
N PRO A 95 8.91 -17.82 4.53
CA PRO A 95 10.09 -17.56 5.35
C PRO A 95 11.25 -17.10 4.46
N GLU A 96 11.91 -16.00 4.82
CA GLU A 96 13.06 -15.47 4.11
C GLU A 96 14.14 -16.58 3.94
N GLY A 97 14.58 -16.83 2.71
CA GLY A 97 15.61 -17.83 2.42
C GLY A 97 15.15 -19.30 2.41
N ALA A 98 13.85 -19.58 2.51
CA ALA A 98 13.33 -20.96 2.54
C ALA A 98 13.43 -21.73 1.21
N GLY A 99 13.81 -21.07 0.10
CA GLY A 99 13.84 -21.68 -1.23
C GLY A 99 12.49 -22.19 -1.74
N ARG A 100 11.39 -21.85 -1.04
CA ARG A 100 10.02 -22.15 -1.48
C ARG A 100 9.59 -21.17 -2.55
N THR A 101 8.86 -21.69 -3.53
CA THR A 101 8.27 -20.85 -4.57
C THR A 101 7.03 -20.13 -4.04
N LEU A 102 6.70 -18.97 -4.64
CA LEU A 102 5.45 -18.26 -4.33
C LEU A 102 4.24 -19.20 -4.40
N MET A 103 4.20 -20.05 -5.43
CA MET A 103 3.12 -21.00 -5.69
C MET A 103 2.89 -21.99 -4.54
N GLU A 104 3.95 -22.47 -3.88
CA GLU A 104 3.85 -23.43 -2.77
C GLU A 104 3.31 -22.81 -1.48
N SER A 105 3.34 -21.48 -1.38
CA SER A 105 2.92 -20.72 -0.19
C SER A 105 1.64 -19.93 -0.40
N ALA A 106 1.14 -19.90 -1.64
CA ALA A 106 0.01 -19.09 -2.02
C ALA A 106 -1.30 -19.64 -1.43
N ARG A 107 -2.07 -18.75 -0.81
CA ARG A 107 -3.47 -18.98 -0.45
C ARG A 107 -4.34 -18.14 -1.37
N TRP A 108 -5.14 -18.80 -2.19
CA TRP A 108 -5.96 -18.17 -3.22
C TRP A 108 -7.27 -17.68 -2.60
N MET A 109 -7.64 -16.44 -2.89
CA MET A 109 -8.89 -15.88 -2.42
C MET A 109 -10.11 -16.62 -2.99
N GLY A 110 -10.01 -17.04 -4.26
CA GLY A 110 -11.18 -17.38 -5.06
C GLY A 110 -12.10 -16.17 -5.27
N GLY A 111 -13.10 -16.30 -6.13
CA GLY A 111 -14.10 -15.24 -6.32
C GLY A 111 -13.90 -14.30 -7.51
N GLY A 112 -13.08 -14.70 -8.48
CA GLY A 112 -12.98 -14.07 -9.81
C GLY A 112 -11.63 -13.44 -10.10
N LEU A 113 -11.45 -13.01 -11.36
CA LEU A 113 -10.19 -12.45 -11.84
C LEU A 113 -9.95 -11.04 -11.31
N THR A 114 -10.94 -10.15 -11.42
CA THR A 114 -10.84 -8.74 -11.00
C THR A 114 -11.96 -8.43 -9.99
N PRO A 115 -11.92 -9.02 -8.78
CA PRO A 115 -12.91 -8.75 -7.74
C PRO A 115 -12.86 -7.28 -7.30
N GLU A 116 -13.98 -6.78 -6.77
CA GLU A 116 -14.03 -5.43 -6.20
C GLU A 116 -13.00 -5.24 -5.07
N PRO A 117 -12.34 -4.07 -4.94
CA PRO A 117 -11.33 -3.79 -3.92
C PRO A 117 -11.72 -4.16 -2.49
N GLY A 118 -12.98 -3.94 -2.12
CA GLY A 118 -13.51 -4.30 -0.79
C GLY A 118 -13.45 -5.79 -0.48
N ARG A 119 -13.55 -6.66 -1.50
CA ARG A 119 -13.42 -8.11 -1.30
C ARG A 119 -11.98 -8.53 -1.05
N VAL A 120 -11.01 -7.86 -1.68
CA VAL A 120 -9.59 -8.10 -1.46
C VAL A 120 -9.18 -7.68 -0.05
N ALA A 121 -9.71 -6.55 0.43
CA ALA A 121 -9.48 -6.09 1.80
C ALA A 121 -10.11 -7.03 2.85
N ALA A 122 -11.33 -7.51 2.62
CA ALA A 122 -11.97 -8.52 3.46
C ALA A 122 -11.14 -9.82 3.53
N PHE A 123 -10.61 -10.28 2.39
CA PHE A 123 -9.74 -11.45 2.35
C PHE A 123 -8.48 -11.26 3.20
N LEU A 124 -7.81 -10.10 3.12
CA LEU A 124 -6.66 -9.83 3.99
C LEU A 124 -7.05 -9.77 5.47
N SER A 125 -8.24 -9.30 5.80
CA SER A 125 -8.75 -9.32 7.18
C SER A 125 -8.91 -10.75 7.70
N GLU A 126 -9.40 -11.69 6.88
CA GLU A 126 -9.45 -13.12 7.23
C GLU A 126 -8.05 -13.69 7.47
N ILE A 127 -7.10 -13.37 6.60
CA ILE A 127 -5.69 -13.82 6.71
C ILE A 127 -5.00 -13.30 7.96
N GLN A 128 -5.32 -12.09 8.41
CA GLN A 128 -4.79 -11.55 9.66
C GLN A 128 -5.26 -12.33 10.88
N LEU A 129 -6.41 -13.01 10.80
CA LEU A 129 -6.91 -13.90 11.85
C LEU A 129 -6.27 -15.27 11.77
N ASP A 130 -6.20 -15.86 10.57
CA ASP A 130 -5.58 -17.16 10.35
C ASP A 130 -5.02 -17.31 8.93
N SER A 131 -3.75 -16.94 8.76
CA SER A 131 -3.06 -17.01 7.46
C SER A 131 -2.82 -18.43 6.98
N ALA A 132 -2.85 -19.42 7.87
CA ALA A 132 -2.62 -20.82 7.52
C ALA A 132 -3.87 -21.47 6.91
N PHE A 133 -5.08 -20.99 7.23
CA PHE A 133 -6.34 -21.61 6.79
C PHE A 133 -7.26 -20.70 5.98
N SER A 134 -6.95 -19.41 5.85
CA SER A 134 -7.72 -18.51 4.99
C SER A 134 -7.42 -18.74 3.51
N GLY A 135 -8.46 -18.77 2.67
CA GLY A 135 -8.36 -19.05 1.24
C GLY A 135 -8.20 -20.53 0.89
N SER A 136 -7.89 -20.78 -0.38
CA SER A 136 -7.72 -22.11 -0.98
C SER A 136 -6.24 -22.39 -1.27
N ASP A 137 -5.79 -23.63 -1.07
CA ASP A 137 -4.53 -24.13 -1.65
C ASP A 137 -4.65 -24.40 -3.15
N GLU A 138 -5.85 -24.71 -3.64
CA GLU A 138 -6.10 -24.89 -5.07
C GLU A 138 -6.13 -23.55 -5.81
N ARG A 139 -5.25 -23.41 -6.81
CA ARG A 139 -5.20 -22.26 -7.74
C ARG A 139 -6.41 -22.28 -8.67
N PRO A 140 -7.28 -21.25 -8.66
CA PRO A 140 -8.35 -21.14 -9.64
C PRO A 140 -7.80 -20.72 -11.00
N PHE A 141 -8.48 -21.07 -12.09
CA PHE A 141 -8.13 -20.66 -13.45
C PHE A 141 -9.33 -19.99 -14.12
N TYR A 142 -9.28 -18.67 -14.29
CA TYR A 142 -10.35 -17.89 -14.90
C TYR A 142 -10.10 -17.58 -16.38
N ARG A 143 -8.84 -17.66 -16.81
CA ARG A 143 -8.36 -17.39 -18.17
C ARG A 143 -7.20 -18.33 -18.48
N ALA A 144 -6.92 -18.60 -19.76
CA ALA A 144 -5.70 -19.29 -20.16
C ALA A 144 -4.54 -18.28 -20.27
N PRO A 145 -3.30 -18.63 -19.87
CA PRO A 145 -2.15 -17.74 -19.97
C PRO A 145 -1.98 -17.14 -21.38
N HIS A 146 -1.60 -15.86 -21.45
CA HIS A 146 -1.34 -15.12 -22.70
C HIS A 146 -2.57 -14.90 -23.62
N THR A 147 -3.77 -15.33 -23.23
CA THR A 147 -4.97 -15.31 -24.12
C THR A 147 -5.89 -14.12 -23.87
N ASP A 148 -6.32 -13.40 -24.90
CA ASP A 148 -7.26 -12.27 -24.77
C ASP A 148 -6.77 -11.10 -23.86
N PRO A 149 -5.60 -10.49 -24.16
CA PRO A 149 -5.11 -9.31 -23.43
C PRO A 149 -6.07 -8.10 -23.53
N LYS A 150 -6.79 -7.96 -24.64
CA LYS A 150 -7.76 -6.89 -24.85
C LYS A 150 -8.96 -7.01 -23.91
N GLY A 151 -9.52 -8.20 -23.76
CA GLY A 151 -10.62 -8.44 -22.82
C GLY A 151 -10.19 -8.22 -21.37
N LEU A 152 -8.94 -8.54 -21.02
CA LEU A 152 -8.39 -8.23 -19.71
C LEU A 152 -8.26 -6.71 -19.49
N LEU A 153 -7.69 -5.99 -20.45
CA LEU A 153 -7.58 -4.53 -20.40
C LEU A 153 -8.95 -3.86 -20.21
N GLN A 154 -9.97 -4.30 -20.95
CA GLN A 154 -11.34 -3.79 -20.82
C GLN A 154 -11.94 -4.02 -19.41
N ARG A 155 -11.62 -5.15 -18.77
CA ARG A 155 -12.06 -5.43 -17.39
C ARG A 155 -11.37 -4.52 -16.38
N LEU A 156 -10.09 -4.24 -16.56
CA LEU A 156 -9.30 -3.39 -15.65
C LEU A 156 -9.58 -1.91 -15.84
N ALA A 157 -9.98 -1.48 -17.04
CA ALA A 157 -10.27 -0.09 -17.38
C ALA A 157 -11.39 0.56 -16.54
N VAL A 158 -12.15 -0.22 -15.77
CA VAL A 158 -13.15 0.31 -14.81
C VAL A 158 -12.51 0.98 -13.60
N PHE A 159 -11.23 0.67 -13.30
CA PHE A 159 -10.48 1.21 -12.16
C PHE A 159 -9.64 2.44 -12.52
N ASP A 160 -9.70 2.88 -13.77
CA ASP A 160 -9.08 4.12 -14.24
C ASP A 160 -9.79 5.32 -13.59
N ALA A 161 -9.20 5.82 -12.50
CA ALA A 161 -9.71 6.96 -11.76
C ALA A 161 -9.42 8.32 -12.44
N ASP A 162 -8.64 8.33 -13.53
CA ASP A 162 -8.19 9.54 -14.23
C ASP A 162 -9.07 9.87 -15.45
N ARG A 163 -10.15 9.11 -15.71
CA ARG A 163 -11.16 9.46 -16.73
C ARG A 163 -11.86 10.79 -16.40
N GLY A 164 -11.21 11.88 -16.76
CA GLY A 164 -11.75 13.25 -16.66
C GLY A 164 -11.04 14.20 -15.71
N SER A 165 -9.93 13.82 -15.07
CA SER A 165 -9.12 14.77 -14.28
C SER A 165 -8.18 15.57 -15.19
N ALA A 166 -8.02 16.87 -14.90
CA ALA A 166 -7.11 17.75 -15.64
C ALA A 166 -5.63 17.48 -15.31
N GLU A 167 -5.37 16.79 -14.19
CA GLU A 167 -4.06 16.32 -13.78
C GLU A 167 -4.09 14.79 -13.85
N SER A 168 -3.43 14.20 -14.86
CA SER A 168 -3.21 12.76 -14.88
C SER A 168 -1.97 12.46 -14.04
N TRP A 169 -2.21 11.99 -12.82
CA TRP A 169 -1.15 11.49 -11.96
C TRP A 169 -1.02 10.00 -12.27
N GLY A 170 0.16 9.55 -12.68
CA GLY A 170 0.42 8.12 -12.79
C GLY A 170 0.10 7.40 -11.47
N TYR A 171 -0.17 6.09 -11.55
CA TYR A 171 -0.61 5.30 -10.38
C TYR A 171 0.31 5.45 -9.15
N ASP A 172 1.63 5.63 -9.34
CA ASP A 172 2.59 5.87 -8.25
C ASP A 172 2.30 7.16 -7.49
N GLY A 173 1.98 8.24 -8.21
CA GLY A 173 1.61 9.52 -7.62
C GLY A 173 0.30 9.41 -6.83
N ARG A 174 -0.68 8.67 -7.35
CA ARG A 174 -1.96 8.44 -6.67
C ARG A 174 -1.77 7.59 -5.41
N LEU A 175 -0.95 6.54 -5.45
CA LEU A 175 -0.61 5.77 -4.26
C LEU A 175 0.08 6.64 -3.20
N ALA A 176 1.05 7.48 -3.61
CA ALA A 176 1.74 8.37 -2.68
C ALA A 176 0.77 9.33 -1.99
N ALA A 177 -0.18 9.89 -2.73
CA ALA A 177 -1.24 10.74 -2.19
C ALA A 177 -2.14 9.97 -1.21
N LEU A 178 -2.63 8.78 -1.57
CA LEU A 178 -3.45 7.94 -0.67
C LEU A 178 -2.72 7.58 0.62
N ARG A 179 -1.42 7.26 0.54
CA ARG A 179 -0.60 6.96 1.73
C ARG A 179 -0.43 8.19 2.61
N ALA A 180 -0.25 9.38 2.02
CA ALA A 180 -0.18 10.63 2.77
C ALA A 180 -1.51 10.96 3.45
N ASP A 181 -2.64 10.82 2.73
CA ASP A 181 -3.99 11.06 3.24
C ASP A 181 -4.32 10.09 4.39
N ALA A 182 -3.98 8.80 4.24
CA ALA A 182 -4.14 7.80 5.31
C ALA A 182 -3.26 8.10 6.53
N CYS A 183 -2.00 8.49 6.31
CA CYS A 183 -1.09 8.89 7.39
C CYS A 183 -1.65 10.10 8.16
N HIS A 184 -2.12 11.11 7.43
CA HIS A 184 -2.72 12.31 8.01
C HIS A 184 -3.97 11.97 8.84
N ARG A 185 -4.92 11.21 8.28
CA ARG A 185 -6.13 10.76 9.02
C ARG A 185 -5.78 10.02 10.32
N ARG A 186 -4.80 9.11 10.28
CA ARG A 186 -4.34 8.38 11.47
C ARG A 186 -3.70 9.30 12.50
N ALA A 187 -2.88 10.25 12.06
CA ALA A 187 -2.29 11.25 12.95
C ALA A 187 -3.35 12.13 13.62
N VAL A 188 -4.33 12.62 12.84
CA VAL A 188 -5.48 13.39 13.36
C VAL A 188 -6.28 12.56 14.36
N SER A 189 -6.61 11.31 14.03
CA SER A 189 -7.35 10.41 14.92
C SER A 189 -6.59 10.15 16.23
N ALA A 190 -5.27 9.91 16.17
CA ALA A 190 -4.46 9.69 17.36
C ALA A 190 -4.37 10.95 18.22
N LEU A 191 -4.19 12.12 17.61
CA LEU A 191 -4.14 13.41 18.29
C LEU A 191 -5.50 13.84 18.84
N THR A 192 -6.62 13.35 18.32
CA THR A 192 -7.96 13.76 18.77
C THR A 192 -8.71 12.68 19.55
N ALA A 193 -8.05 11.58 19.89
CA ALA A 193 -8.61 10.51 20.72
C ALA A 193 -9.14 11.05 22.06
N GLU A 194 -10.29 10.54 22.51
CA GLU A 194 -10.99 11.05 23.70
C GLU A 194 -10.19 10.89 25.00
N LYS A 195 -9.35 9.86 25.08
CA LYS A 195 -8.48 9.58 26.22
C LYS A 195 -7.03 9.69 25.80
N GLN A 196 -6.41 10.80 26.16
CA GLN A 196 -4.97 11.01 25.98
C GLN A 196 -4.28 10.94 27.33
N GLU A 197 -3.62 9.81 27.58
CA GLU A 197 -2.71 9.69 28.71
C GLU A 197 -1.39 10.39 28.38
N ILE A 198 -0.88 11.18 29.33
CA ILE A 198 0.46 11.76 29.21
C ILE A 198 1.47 10.66 29.49
N VAL A 199 2.30 10.37 28.49
CA VAL A 199 3.39 9.39 28.60
C VAL A 199 4.72 10.12 28.68
N GLU A 200 5.51 9.83 29.72
CA GLU A 200 6.90 10.29 29.80
C GLU A 200 7.80 9.35 29.00
N VAL A 201 8.54 9.93 28.05
CA VAL A 201 9.53 9.20 27.24
C VAL A 201 10.89 9.84 27.44
N ALA A 202 11.81 9.11 28.05
CA ALA A 202 13.19 9.54 28.18
C ALA A 202 13.92 9.34 26.84
N LEU A 203 14.33 10.44 26.21
CA LEU A 203 15.12 10.44 24.97
C LEU A 203 16.50 11.05 25.24
N ARG A 204 17.54 10.47 24.64
CA ARG A 204 18.83 11.16 24.50
C ARG A 204 18.64 12.35 23.57
N ASN A 205 19.40 13.43 23.78
CA ASN A 205 19.33 14.60 22.89
C ASN A 205 19.55 14.22 21.41
N GLY A 206 20.49 13.30 21.13
CA GLY A 206 20.69 12.80 19.77
C GLY A 206 19.49 12.10 19.17
N GLU A 207 18.70 11.37 19.96
CA GLU A 207 17.48 10.67 19.49
C GLU A 207 16.38 11.68 19.15
N LEU A 208 16.19 12.70 19.99
CA LEU A 208 15.25 13.77 19.71
C LEU A 208 15.64 14.55 18.45
N GLN A 209 16.91 14.92 18.31
CA GLN A 209 17.40 15.60 17.11
C GLN A 209 17.20 14.74 15.85
N ALA A 210 17.46 13.44 15.92
CA ALA A 210 17.23 12.53 14.81
C ALA A 210 15.73 12.47 14.43
N LEU A 211 14.82 12.37 15.40
CA LEU A 211 13.38 12.40 15.15
C LEU A 211 12.94 13.71 14.49
N MET A 212 13.43 14.86 14.98
CA MET A 212 13.13 16.17 14.39
C MET A 212 13.62 16.27 12.94
N ARG A 213 14.80 15.74 12.61
CA ARG A 213 15.30 15.68 11.23
C ARG A 213 14.45 14.78 10.32
N ILE A 214 13.92 13.68 10.85
CA ILE A 214 12.98 12.82 10.11
C ILE A 214 11.67 13.58 9.84
N LEU A 215 11.14 14.32 10.82
CA LEU A 215 9.94 15.14 10.62
C LEU A 215 10.17 16.27 9.62
N GLU A 216 11.33 16.94 9.66
CA GLU A 216 11.73 17.94 8.67
C GLU A 216 11.84 17.33 7.25
N TYR A 217 12.35 16.10 7.14
CA TYR A 217 12.37 15.37 5.86
C TYR A 217 10.95 15.09 5.36
N VAL A 218 10.05 14.63 6.23
CA VAL A 218 8.64 14.39 5.87
C VAL A 218 7.94 15.69 5.46
N GLU A 219 8.20 16.80 6.15
CA GLU A 219 7.70 18.13 5.76
C GLU A 219 8.15 18.52 4.34
N GLY A 220 9.40 18.25 3.97
CA GLY A 220 9.91 18.53 2.63
C GLY A 220 9.45 17.56 1.54
N ALA A 221 9.17 16.30 1.90
CA ALA A 221 8.93 15.22 0.94
C ALA A 221 7.46 14.81 0.78
N ALA A 222 6.58 15.15 1.73
CA ALA A 222 5.19 14.72 1.65
C ALA A 222 4.48 15.32 0.42
N PRO A 223 3.63 14.55 -0.29
CA PRO A 223 2.93 15.01 -1.48
C PRO A 223 1.75 15.95 -1.18
N ARG A 224 1.30 16.03 0.08
CA ARG A 224 0.11 16.76 0.52
C ARG A 224 0.47 17.79 1.58
N ASP A 225 -0.05 19.00 1.45
CA ASP A 225 0.25 20.09 2.38
C ASP A 225 -0.22 19.79 3.81
N ASP A 226 -1.34 19.09 4.00
CA ASP A 226 -1.82 18.71 5.33
C ASP A 226 -0.86 17.76 6.07
N ALA A 227 -0.18 16.88 5.33
CA ALA A 227 0.85 16.02 5.89
C ALA A 227 2.12 16.81 6.22
N ARG A 228 2.49 17.80 5.39
CA ARG A 228 3.63 18.70 5.64
C ARG A 228 3.40 19.54 6.89
N GLU A 229 2.22 20.15 6.99
CA GLU A 229 1.84 21.03 8.08
C GLU A 229 1.72 20.24 9.40
N MET A 230 1.17 19.02 9.37
CA MET A 230 1.16 18.12 10.53
C MET A 230 2.59 17.79 11.00
N ALA A 231 3.50 17.44 10.08
CA ALA A 231 4.89 17.14 10.43
C ALA A 231 5.61 18.36 11.04
N ARG A 232 5.42 19.54 10.44
CA ARG A 232 5.97 20.81 10.92
C ARG A 232 5.51 21.14 12.34
N LYS A 233 4.20 21.04 12.62
CA LYS A 233 3.62 21.32 13.94
C LYS A 233 4.07 20.31 14.99
N LEU A 234 4.13 19.01 14.65
CA LEU A 234 4.67 17.98 15.54
C LEU A 234 6.14 18.24 15.88
N CYS A 235 6.95 18.65 14.90
CA CYS A 235 8.35 19.02 15.11
C CYS A 235 8.47 20.24 16.04
N SER A 236 7.64 21.27 15.84
CA SER A 236 7.58 22.46 16.70
C SER A 236 7.23 22.11 18.15
N ASP A 237 6.15 21.33 18.36
CA ASP A 237 5.70 20.90 19.68
C ASP A 237 6.79 20.11 20.42
N LEU A 238 7.45 19.16 19.73
CA LEU A 238 8.54 18.38 20.31
C LEU A 238 9.76 19.25 20.68
N ARG A 239 10.14 20.18 19.80
CA ARG A 239 11.28 21.10 20.02
C ARG A 239 11.04 21.98 21.26
N LEU A 240 9.84 22.53 21.39
CA LEU A 240 9.50 23.44 22.50
C LEU A 240 9.41 22.68 23.83
N ARG A 241 8.76 21.50 23.83
CA ARG A 241 8.64 20.65 25.03
C ARG A 241 10.00 20.13 25.53
N ALA A 242 10.97 19.93 24.65
CA ALA A 242 12.32 19.52 25.03
C ALA A 242 13.00 20.52 25.99
N GLY A 243 12.66 21.81 25.91
CA GLY A 243 13.20 22.84 26.78
C GLY A 243 12.40 23.09 28.05
N SER A 244 11.10 22.80 28.06
CA SER A 244 10.16 23.13 29.14
C SER A 244 9.65 21.94 29.97
N GLY A 245 9.93 20.71 29.52
CA GLY A 245 9.46 19.49 30.17
C GLY A 245 7.93 19.39 30.22
N LEU A 246 7.38 18.71 31.25
CA LEU A 246 5.94 18.54 31.41
C LEU A 246 5.13 19.84 31.43
N LYS A 247 5.74 20.94 31.90
CA LYS A 247 5.04 22.24 32.01
C LYS A 247 4.67 22.83 30.66
N GLY A 248 5.43 22.51 29.60
CA GLY A 248 5.15 22.99 28.25
C GLY A 248 4.15 22.14 27.47
N LEU A 249 3.57 21.09 28.07
CA LEU A 249 2.70 20.15 27.35
C LEU A 249 1.37 20.81 26.93
N ASP A 250 0.76 21.58 27.82
CA ASP A 250 -0.46 22.33 27.53
C ASP A 250 -0.21 23.61 26.72
N GLU A 251 1.01 24.15 26.79
CA GLU A 251 1.42 25.37 26.10
C GLU A 251 1.82 25.09 24.64
N HIS A 252 2.49 23.97 24.37
CA HIS A 252 3.03 23.62 23.05
C HIS A 252 2.26 22.44 22.47
N ARG A 253 1.11 22.75 21.87
CA ARG A 253 0.13 21.77 21.35
C ARG A 253 -0.42 22.18 19.98
N GLU A 254 0.39 22.83 19.15
CA GLU A 254 -0.04 23.29 17.83
C GLU A 254 -0.56 22.13 16.98
N ALA A 255 0.09 20.96 17.02
CA ALA A 255 -0.33 19.79 16.25
C ALA A 255 -1.71 19.30 16.70
N LEU A 256 -1.98 19.33 18.01
CA LEU A 256 -3.29 18.98 18.57
C LEU A 256 -4.37 19.97 18.14
N THR A 257 -4.08 21.27 18.22
CA THR A 257 -5.02 22.32 17.81
C THR A 257 -5.37 22.16 16.33
N TYR A 258 -4.36 22.02 15.48
CA TYR A 258 -4.56 21.78 14.05
C TYR A 258 -5.35 20.50 13.78
N ALA A 259 -5.02 19.39 14.45
CA ALA A 259 -5.78 18.14 14.30
C ALA A 259 -7.26 18.30 14.66
N LYS A 260 -7.60 19.13 15.65
CA LYS A 260 -9.01 19.42 16.01
C LYS A 260 -9.73 20.24 14.95
N GLU A 261 -9.02 21.08 14.20
CA GLU A 261 -9.57 21.88 13.10
C GLU A 261 -9.83 21.03 11.84
N GLN A 262 -9.15 19.88 11.70
CA GLN A 262 -9.27 18.97 10.56
C GLN A 262 -10.31 17.84 10.77
N ARG A 263 -11.03 17.83 11.91
CA ARG A 263 -12.03 16.81 12.24
C ARG A 263 -13.41 17.16 11.66
#